data_AF-A0A444WEM8-F1
#
_entry.id   AF-A0A444WEM8-F1
#
_cell.length_a   1.000
_cell.length_b   1.000
_cell.length_c   1.000
_cell.angle_alpha   90.00
_cell.angle_beta   90.00
_cell.angle_gamma   90.00
#
_symmetry.space_group_name_H-M   'P 1'
#
loop_
_entity.id
_entity.type
_entity.pdbx_description
1 polymer ?
#
loop_
_entity_poly.entity_id
_entity_poly.type
_entity_poly.pdbx_seq_one_letter_code
_entity_poly.pdbx_strand_id
1 'polypeptide(L)'
;MERQNDRNTKRDFRNSIRGYSHYVYLMAKSRWAGWMERKTARLSVAGVYVLFGTLLFSFGSYCIFLIFHGFWGNNSLSPKLEPMRQVKTAGYRAGPAPSDLNQQDYYEITRFEMQIDSLCRYNPVQYDSIRRARPGLLDSIRMVSNYYESNYKNKKNGK
;
A
#
# COMPACT_ATOMS: atom_id res chain seq x y z
N MET A 1 -19.66 -20.20 32.88
CA MET A 1 -20.75 -20.02 31.88
C MET A 1 -20.83 -18.58 31.34
N GLU A 2 -20.31 -17.56 32.03
CA GLU A 2 -20.31 -16.14 31.58
C GLU A 2 -19.62 -15.86 30.23
N ARG A 3 -18.46 -16.48 29.94
CA ARG A 3 -17.69 -16.18 28.71
C ARG A 3 -18.38 -16.61 27.40
N GLN A 4 -19.42 -17.44 27.48
CA GLN A 4 -20.23 -17.80 26.30
C GLN A 4 -21.36 -16.80 26.08
N ASN A 5 -21.92 -16.23 27.16
CA ASN A 5 -22.97 -15.22 27.10
C ASN A 5 -22.47 -13.95 26.39
N ASP A 6 -21.32 -13.42 26.81
CA ASP A 6 -20.73 -12.20 26.22
C ASP A 6 -20.42 -12.31 24.72
N ARG A 7 -20.06 -13.52 24.25
CA ARG A 7 -19.76 -13.78 22.84
C ARG A 7 -21.02 -13.91 21.98
N ASN A 8 -22.16 -14.24 22.57
CA ASN A 8 -23.45 -14.25 21.87
C ASN A 8 -24.00 -12.83 21.76
N THR A 9 -23.99 -12.06 22.85
CA THR A 9 -24.48 -10.68 22.88
C THR A 9 -23.76 -9.78 21.87
N LYS A 10 -22.43 -9.92 21.75
CA LYS A 10 -21.64 -9.16 20.74
C LYS A 10 -21.93 -9.57 19.30
N ARG A 11 -22.30 -10.84 19.06
CA ARG A 11 -22.67 -11.34 17.72
C ARG A 11 -24.06 -10.85 17.32
N ASP A 12 -25.01 -10.90 18.23
CA ASP A 12 -26.39 -10.43 18.00
C ASP A 12 -26.43 -8.93 17.74
N PHE A 13 -25.68 -8.14 18.51
CA PHE A 13 -25.56 -6.70 18.28
C PHE A 13 -24.97 -6.36 16.90
N ARG A 14 -23.91 -7.07 16.47
CA ARG A 14 -23.31 -6.88 15.13
C ARG A 14 -24.26 -7.26 14.00
N ASN A 15 -25.04 -8.33 14.17
CA ASN A 15 -26.01 -8.77 13.17
C ASN A 15 -27.19 -7.80 13.08
N SER A 16 -27.65 -7.26 14.21
CA SER A 16 -28.69 -6.23 14.29
C SER A 16 -28.26 -4.93 13.61
N ILE A 17 -27.02 -4.47 13.84
CA ILE A 17 -26.48 -3.27 13.17
C ILE A 17 -26.37 -3.47 11.67
N ARG A 18 -25.92 -4.64 11.23
CA ARG A 18 -25.82 -4.97 9.79
C ARG A 18 -27.19 -4.94 9.12
N GLY A 19 -28.20 -5.55 9.73
CA GLY A 19 -29.58 -5.50 9.22
C GLY A 19 -30.13 -4.06 9.15
N TYR A 20 -29.91 -3.28 10.21
CA TYR A 20 -30.38 -1.88 10.29
C TYR A 20 -29.70 -0.99 9.24
N SER A 21 -28.38 -1.12 9.06
CA SER A 21 -27.64 -0.35 8.04
C SER A 21 -28.11 -0.65 6.61
N HIS A 22 -28.44 -1.91 6.31
CA HIS A 22 -28.94 -2.31 5.00
C HIS A 22 -30.34 -1.75 4.73
N TYR A 23 -31.21 -1.77 5.75
CA TYR A 23 -32.54 -1.17 5.67
C TYR A 23 -32.49 0.35 5.49
N VAL A 24 -31.64 1.04 6.26
CA VAL A 24 -31.44 2.50 6.14
C VAL A 24 -30.87 2.85 4.76
N TYR A 25 -29.93 2.05 4.24
CA TYR A 25 -29.39 2.23 2.89
C TYR A 25 -30.48 2.10 1.81
N LEU A 26 -31.33 1.07 1.89
CA LEU A 26 -32.43 0.87 0.94
C LEU A 26 -33.48 1.98 1.01
N MET A 27 -33.79 2.46 2.20
CA MET A 27 -34.67 3.62 2.42
C MET A 27 -34.07 4.90 1.86
N ALA A 28 -32.78 5.16 2.10
CA ALA A 28 -32.08 6.30 1.53
C ALA A 28 -32.05 6.22 0.00
N LYS A 29 -31.78 5.04 -0.57
CA LYS A 29 -31.74 4.81 -2.02
C LYS A 29 -33.10 5.09 -2.67
N SER A 30 -34.18 4.53 -2.13
CA SER A 30 -35.53 4.71 -2.67
C SER A 30 -36.01 6.16 -2.55
N ARG A 31 -35.73 6.81 -1.40
CA ARG A 31 -36.07 8.22 -1.18
C ARG A 31 -35.25 9.16 -2.08
N TRP A 32 -33.99 8.84 -2.32
CA TRP A 32 -33.14 9.56 -3.27
C TRP A 32 -33.60 9.37 -4.72
N ALA A 33 -33.95 8.13 -5.11
CA ALA A 33 -34.48 7.84 -6.43
C ALA A 33 -35.76 8.62 -6.72
N GLY A 34 -36.73 8.61 -5.80
CA GLY A 34 -37.96 9.39 -5.96
C GLY A 34 -37.77 10.91 -5.84
N TRP A 35 -36.70 11.38 -5.20
CA TRP A 35 -36.33 12.80 -5.21
C TRP A 35 -35.69 13.20 -6.54
N MET A 36 -34.77 12.38 -7.07
CA MET A 36 -34.16 12.54 -8.39
C MET A 36 -35.22 12.50 -9.49
N GLU A 37 -36.15 11.54 -9.45
CA GLU A 37 -37.24 11.44 -10.41
C GLU A 37 -38.09 12.72 -10.46
N ARG A 38 -38.45 13.29 -9.31
CA ARG A 38 -39.20 14.56 -9.25
C ARG A 38 -38.40 15.77 -9.73
N LYS A 39 -37.09 15.79 -9.49
CA LYS A 39 -36.19 16.83 -9.99
C LYS A 39 -35.97 16.72 -11.51
N THR A 40 -35.79 15.51 -12.02
CA THR A 40 -35.57 15.20 -13.43
C THR A 40 -36.86 15.30 -14.26
N ALA A 41 -38.03 14.97 -13.69
CA ALA A 41 -39.32 15.12 -14.36
C ALA A 41 -39.67 16.57 -14.70
N ARG A 42 -39.09 17.55 -13.99
CA ARG A 42 -39.22 18.99 -14.28
C ARG A 42 -38.15 19.53 -15.23
N LEU A 43 -37.16 18.72 -15.60
CA LEU A 43 -36.09 19.12 -16.50
C LEU A 43 -36.51 18.82 -17.94
N SER A 44 -36.84 19.87 -18.69
CA SER A 44 -36.93 19.81 -20.16
C SER A 44 -35.56 19.40 -20.75
N VAL A 45 -35.56 18.78 -21.93
CA VAL A 45 -34.34 18.36 -22.65
C VAL A 45 -33.31 19.50 -22.74
N ALA A 46 -33.77 20.73 -22.93
CA ALA A 46 -32.92 21.92 -22.92
C ALA A 46 -32.21 22.17 -21.57
N GLY A 47 -32.89 21.93 -20.45
CA GLY A 47 -32.31 22.06 -19.12
C GLY A 47 -31.25 21.00 -18.83
N VAL A 48 -31.40 19.79 -19.37
CA VAL A 48 -30.38 18.74 -19.28
C VAL A 48 -29.11 19.14 -20.04
N TYR A 49 -29.24 19.70 -21.24
CA TYR A 49 -28.08 20.21 -22.00
C TYR A 49 -27.37 21.36 -21.29
N VAL A 50 -28.12 22.31 -20.71
CA VAL A 50 -27.53 23.40 -19.90
C VAL A 50 -26.78 22.83 -18.69
N LEU A 51 -27.38 21.88 -17.98
CA LEU A 51 -26.77 21.28 -16.80
C LEU A 51 -25.50 20.50 -17.16
N PHE A 52 -25.53 19.74 -18.25
CA PHE A 52 -24.36 19.04 -18.77
C PHE A 52 -23.26 20.00 -19.23
N GLY A 53 -23.62 21.08 -19.92
CA GLY A 53 -22.70 22.13 -20.34
C GLY A 53 -22.03 22.83 -19.15
N THR A 54 -22.81 23.20 -18.13
CA THR A 54 -22.24 23.80 -16.89
C THR A 54 -21.33 22.84 -16.15
N LEU A 55 -21.69 21.55 -16.10
CA LEU A 55 -20.86 20.52 -15.47
C LEU A 55 -19.52 20.37 -16.21
N LEU A 56 -19.55 20.19 -17.54
CA LEU A 56 -18.33 20.12 -18.35
C LEU A 56 -17.49 21.40 -18.21
N PHE A 57 -18.12 22.57 -18.18
CA PHE A 57 -17.43 23.84 -18.02
C PHE A 57 -16.77 23.96 -16.64
N SER A 58 -17.46 23.57 -15.57
CA SER A 58 -16.89 23.57 -14.21
C SER A 58 -15.72 22.59 -14.09
N PHE A 59 -15.85 21.36 -14.60
CA PHE A 59 -14.76 20.38 -14.59
C PHE A 59 -13.58 20.83 -15.46
N GLY A 60 -13.86 21.32 -16.67
CA GLY A 60 -12.83 21.86 -17.57
C GLY A 60 -12.11 23.06 -16.97
N SER A 61 -12.86 24.02 -16.44
CA SER A 61 -12.32 25.21 -15.75
C SER A 61 -11.49 24.83 -14.52
N TYR A 62 -11.93 23.83 -13.74
CA TYR A 62 -11.17 23.35 -12.58
C TYR A 62 -9.85 22.67 -12.99
N CYS A 63 -9.84 21.86 -14.03
CA CYS A 63 -8.62 21.26 -14.58
C CYS A 63 -7.65 22.33 -15.09
N ILE A 64 -8.16 23.32 -15.83
CA ILE A 64 -7.37 24.44 -16.33
C ILE A 64 -6.81 25.25 -15.14
N PHE A 65 -7.64 25.53 -14.13
CA PHE A 65 -7.23 26.21 -12.90
C PHE A 65 -6.10 25.46 -12.18
N LEU A 66 -6.19 24.12 -12.07
CA LEU A 66 -5.12 23.30 -11.48
C LEU A 66 -3.81 23.39 -12.26
N ILE A 67 -3.87 23.38 -13.59
CA ILE A 67 -2.68 23.49 -14.44
C ILE A 67 -2.05 24.88 -14.27
N PHE A 68 -2.84 25.94 -14.33
CA PHE A 68 -2.35 27.30 -14.11
C PHE A 68 -1.80 27.48 -12.70
N HIS A 69 -2.48 26.97 -11.67
CA HIS A 69 -2.02 27.04 -10.30
C HIS A 69 -0.74 26.22 -10.06
N GLY A 70 -0.56 25.11 -10.77
CA GLY A 70 0.69 24.32 -10.73
C GLY A 70 1.84 24.98 -11.48
N PHE A 71 1.55 25.72 -12.55
CA PHE A 71 2.56 26.40 -13.38
C PHE A 71 2.99 27.75 -12.79
N TRP A 72 2.04 28.53 -12.24
CA TRP A 72 2.30 29.85 -11.63
C TRP A 72 2.52 29.78 -10.12
N GLY A 73 2.07 28.72 -9.47
CA GLY A 73 2.43 28.45 -8.10
C GLY A 73 3.91 28.14 -8.04
N ASN A 74 4.71 29.10 -7.58
CA ASN A 74 6.10 28.94 -7.17
C ASN A 74 6.21 28.06 -5.90
N ASN A 75 5.32 27.08 -5.80
CA ASN A 75 5.30 26.07 -4.78
C ASN A 75 6.42 25.12 -5.16
N SER A 76 7.57 25.35 -4.54
CA SER A 76 8.46 24.31 -4.04
C SER A 76 7.68 23.31 -3.17
N LEU A 77 6.63 22.70 -3.71
CA LEU A 77 6.18 21.37 -3.38
C LEU A 77 7.28 20.45 -3.91
N SER A 78 8.46 20.49 -3.27
CA SER A 78 9.20 19.26 -3.08
C SER A 78 8.14 18.28 -2.60
N PRO A 79 7.78 17.26 -3.40
CA PRO A 79 6.80 16.29 -2.96
C PRO A 79 7.28 15.87 -1.59
N LYS A 80 6.50 16.19 -0.55
CA LYS A 80 6.81 15.74 0.79
C LYS A 80 6.73 14.25 0.66
N LEU A 81 7.90 13.63 0.46
CA LEU A 81 8.09 12.20 0.49
C LEU A 81 7.61 11.83 1.88
N GLU A 82 6.33 11.49 2.00
CA GLU A 82 5.83 10.88 3.20
C GLU A 82 6.74 9.67 3.40
N PRO A 83 7.47 9.58 4.52
CA PRO A 83 8.35 8.47 4.73
C PRO A 83 7.49 7.22 4.59
N MET A 84 7.78 6.42 3.57
CA MET A 84 7.08 5.16 3.32
C MET A 84 7.03 4.45 4.66
N ARG A 85 5.82 4.20 5.15
CA ARG A 85 5.60 3.55 6.44
C ARG A 85 6.24 2.18 6.33
N GLN A 86 7.48 2.06 6.80
CA GLN A 86 8.19 0.80 6.85
C GLN A 86 7.31 -0.13 7.66
N VAL A 87 6.75 -1.12 6.96
CA VAL A 87 6.00 -2.19 7.59
C VAL A 87 7.04 -2.89 8.46
N LYS A 88 7.00 -2.64 9.77
CA LYS A 88 7.82 -3.39 10.72
C LYS A 88 7.36 -4.83 10.61
N THR A 89 8.07 -5.62 9.80
CA THR A 89 7.95 -7.08 9.82
C THR A 89 8.21 -7.51 11.26
N ALA A 90 7.21 -8.15 11.86
CA ALA A 90 7.30 -8.64 13.23
C ALA A 90 8.50 -9.60 13.31
N GLY A 91 9.60 -9.12 13.91
CA GLY A 91 10.86 -9.86 14.02
C GLY A 91 12.12 -9.08 13.63
N TYR A 92 12.02 -7.96 12.92
CA TYR A 92 13.21 -7.16 12.58
C TYR A 92 13.61 -6.24 13.76
N ARG A 93 14.51 -6.72 14.60
CA ARG A 93 15.35 -5.81 15.42
C ARG A 93 16.38 -5.21 14.47
N ALA A 94 16.13 -4.00 13.99
CA ALA A 94 17.18 -3.18 13.42
C ALA A 94 18.23 -2.96 14.51
N GLY A 95 19.30 -3.77 14.50
CA GLY A 95 20.51 -3.43 15.24
C GLY A 95 21.09 -2.13 14.69
N PRO A 96 21.94 -1.43 15.46
CA PRO A 96 22.69 -0.31 14.92
C PRO A 96 23.41 -0.76 13.64
N ALA A 97 23.33 0.07 12.59
CA ALA A 97 24.06 -0.20 11.36
C ALA A 97 25.55 -0.40 11.73
N PRO A 98 26.18 -1.52 11.33
CA PRO A 98 27.58 -1.75 11.66
C PRO A 98 28.40 -0.61 11.06
N SER A 99 29.08 0.13 11.95
CA SER A 99 29.90 1.30 11.60
C SER A 99 31.15 0.93 10.79
N ASP A 100 31.53 -0.35 10.79
CA ASP A 100 32.61 -0.89 10.00
C ASP A 100 32.14 -2.11 9.19
N LEU A 101 32.23 -2.00 7.87
CA LEU A 101 32.05 -3.12 6.95
C LEU A 101 33.24 -4.07 7.10
N ASN A 102 33.06 -5.13 7.90
CA ASN A 102 34.05 -6.17 8.09
C ASN A 102 34.09 -7.13 6.89
N GLN A 103 35.28 -7.43 6.37
CA GLN A 103 35.45 -8.37 5.25
C GLN A 103 35.03 -9.80 5.63
N GLN A 104 35.16 -10.17 6.91
CA GLN A 104 34.74 -11.48 7.41
C GLN A 104 33.22 -11.68 7.25
N ASP A 105 32.43 -10.65 7.55
CA ASP A 105 30.97 -10.72 7.45
C ASP A 105 30.53 -10.91 6.00
N TYR A 106 31.20 -10.23 5.06
CA TYR A 106 30.96 -10.41 3.63
C TYR A 106 31.26 -11.84 3.17
N TYR A 107 32.38 -12.42 3.61
CA TYR A 107 32.74 -13.80 3.29
C TYR A 107 31.70 -14.81 3.78
N GLU A 108 31.19 -14.65 4.99
CA GLU A 108 30.15 -15.52 5.53
C GLU A 108 28.83 -15.41 4.75
N ILE A 109 28.45 -14.19 4.33
CA ILE A 109 27.26 -13.95 3.49
C ILE A 109 27.43 -14.64 2.13
N THR A 110 28.57 -14.47 1.46
CA THR A 110 28.83 -15.10 0.16
C THR A 110 28.87 -16.62 0.27
N ARG A 111 29.47 -17.16 1.34
CA ARG A 111 29.50 -18.61 1.60
C ARG A 111 28.08 -19.16 1.78
N PHE A 112 27.21 -18.43 2.47
CA PHE A 112 25.82 -18.79 2.63
C PHE A 112 25.06 -18.81 1.29
N GLU A 113 25.26 -17.79 0.44
CA GLU A 113 24.68 -17.77 -0.92
C GLU A 113 25.10 -19.00 -1.73
N MET A 114 26.39 -19.34 -1.73
CA MET A 114 26.90 -20.54 -2.42
C MET A 114 26.30 -21.83 -1.87
N GLN A 115 26.11 -21.93 -0.55
CA GLN A 115 25.50 -23.10 0.07
C GLN A 115 24.03 -23.25 -0.36
N ILE A 116 23.27 -22.16 -0.40
CA ILE A 116 21.87 -22.16 -0.83
C ILE A 116 21.73 -22.47 -2.32
N ASP A 117 22.62 -21.95 -3.16
CA ASP A 117 22.64 -22.27 -4.59
C ASP A 117 23.01 -23.75 -4.83
N SER A 118 23.96 -24.27 -4.06
CA SER A 118 24.28 -25.70 -4.03
C SER A 118 23.08 -26.55 -3.61
N LEU A 119 22.33 -26.11 -2.59
CA LEU A 119 21.11 -26.79 -2.15
C LEU A 119 20.04 -26.81 -3.24
N CYS A 120 19.89 -25.74 -4.02
CA CYS A 120 18.97 -25.72 -5.16
C CYS A 120 19.29 -26.82 -6.18
N ARG A 121 20.59 -27.07 -6.42
CA ARG A 121 21.06 -28.04 -7.42
C ARG A 121 21.05 -29.49 -6.92
N TYR A 122 21.40 -29.72 -5.66
CA TYR A 122 21.55 -31.08 -5.10
C TYR A 122 20.35 -31.57 -4.29
N ASN A 123 19.57 -30.68 -3.69
CA ASN A 123 18.43 -31.04 -2.84
C ASN A 123 17.26 -30.03 -2.97
N PRO A 124 16.50 -30.09 -4.08
CA PRO A 124 15.43 -29.14 -4.35
C PRO A 124 14.30 -29.19 -3.32
N VAL A 125 14.07 -30.36 -2.68
CA VAL A 125 13.04 -30.53 -1.65
C VAL A 125 13.35 -29.70 -0.41
N GLN A 126 14.61 -29.72 0.03
CA GLN A 126 15.07 -28.93 1.17
C GLN A 126 15.07 -27.43 0.83
N TYR A 127 15.49 -27.08 -0.38
CA TYR A 127 15.43 -25.71 -0.90
C TYR A 127 14.00 -25.15 -0.87
N ASP A 128 13.02 -25.89 -1.40
CA ASP A 128 11.62 -25.46 -1.42
C ASP A 128 11.01 -25.38 -0.01
N SER A 129 11.43 -26.25 0.91
CA SER A 129 11.03 -26.18 2.32
C SER A 129 11.52 -24.88 2.98
N ILE A 130 12.78 -24.49 2.74
CA ILE A 130 13.36 -23.24 3.26
C ILE A 130 12.65 -22.03 2.66
N ARG A 131 12.42 -22.03 1.34
CA ARG A 131 11.72 -20.96 0.63
C ARG A 131 10.29 -20.75 1.13
N ARG A 132 9.57 -21.84 1.45
CA ARG A 132 8.22 -21.78 2.04
C ARG A 132 8.23 -21.33 3.49
N ALA A 133 9.21 -21.77 4.29
CA ALA A 133 9.30 -21.41 5.70
C ALA A 133 9.68 -19.93 5.90
N ARG A 134 10.47 -19.35 4.98
CA ARG A 134 10.92 -17.94 5.05
C ARG A 134 10.78 -17.26 3.69
N PRO A 135 9.57 -16.82 3.31
CA PRO A 135 9.39 -16.06 2.09
C PRO A 135 10.20 -14.75 2.17
N GLY A 136 10.98 -14.46 1.12
CA GLY A 136 11.81 -13.24 1.05
C GLY A 136 13.25 -13.36 1.59
N LEU A 137 13.65 -14.52 2.14
CA LEU A 137 15.02 -14.72 2.63
C LEU A 137 16.07 -14.51 1.52
N LEU A 138 15.88 -15.14 0.36
CA LEU A 138 16.80 -15.05 -0.78
C LEU A 138 16.94 -13.61 -1.28
N ASP A 139 15.83 -12.87 -1.28
CA ASP A 139 15.80 -11.47 -1.71
C ASP A 139 16.55 -10.58 -0.72
N SER A 140 16.34 -10.80 0.59
CA SER A 140 17.05 -10.06 1.63
C SER A 140 18.57 -10.29 1.61
N ILE A 141 19.01 -11.52 1.35
CA ILE A 141 20.44 -11.86 1.27
C ILE A 141 21.07 -11.16 0.06
N ARG A 142 20.40 -11.21 -1.09
CA ARG A 142 20.86 -10.52 -2.30
C ARG A 142 20.94 -9.01 -2.10
N MET A 143 19.98 -8.43 -1.38
CA MET A 143 20.01 -7.00 -1.03
C MET A 143 21.21 -6.66 -0.15
N VAL A 144 21.53 -7.50 0.84
CA VAL A 144 22.71 -7.31 1.69
C VAL A 144 24.01 -7.49 0.90
N SER A 145 24.11 -8.53 0.06
CA SER A 145 25.27 -8.79 -0.80
C SER A 145 25.57 -7.59 -1.71
N ASN A 146 24.54 -7.07 -2.40
CA ASN A 146 24.65 -5.86 -3.23
C ASN A 146 25.03 -4.61 -2.43
N TYR A 147 24.54 -4.47 -1.19
CA TYR A 147 24.92 -3.37 -0.31
C TYR A 147 26.41 -3.45 0.06
N TYR A 148 26.92 -4.62 0.45
CA TYR A 148 28.35 -4.79 0.73
C TYR A 148 29.21 -4.55 -0.50
N GLU A 149 28.83 -5.07 -1.67
CA GLU A 149 29.60 -4.88 -2.92
C GLU A 149 29.69 -3.40 -3.32
N SER A 150 28.56 -2.69 -3.29
CA SER A 150 28.51 -1.26 -3.65
C SER A 150 29.31 -0.38 -2.68
N ASN A 151 29.18 -0.61 -1.37
CA ASN A 151 29.93 0.16 -0.38
C ASN A 151 31.43 -0.19 -0.36
N TYR A 152 31.79 -1.46 -0.57
CA TYR A 152 33.19 -1.88 -0.70
C TYR A 152 33.85 -1.28 -1.96
N LYS A 153 33.16 -1.31 -3.09
CA LYS A 153 33.62 -0.69 -4.34
C LYS A 153 33.78 0.83 -4.20
N ASN A 154 32.83 1.51 -3.54
CA ASN A 154 32.93 2.93 -3.27
C ASN A 154 34.09 3.27 -2.33
N LYS A 155 34.34 2.47 -1.28
CA LYS A 155 35.51 2.65 -0.39
C LYS A 155 36.84 2.44 -1.12
N LYS A 156 36.89 1.54 -2.10
CA LYS A 156 38.09 1.30 -2.92
C LYS A 156 38.32 2.38 -3.99
N ASN A 157 37.25 2.95 -4.54
CA ASN A 157 37.30 3.96 -5.60
C ASN A 157 37.32 5.40 -5.07
N GLY A 158 37.01 5.61 -3.78
CA GLY A 158 37.16 6.88 -3.09
C GLY A 158 38.61 7.10 -2.64
N LYS A 159 39.32 7.97 -3.35
CA LYS A 159 40.21 8.94 -2.70
C LYS A 159 39.36 9.94 -1.92
#